data_AF-A0A4Y3KEC5-F1
#
_entry.id   AF-A0A4Y3KEC5-F1
#
_cell.length_a   1.000
_cell.length_b   1.000
_cell.length_c   1.000
_cell.angle_alpha   90.00
_cell.angle_beta   90.00
_cell.angle_gamma   90.00
#
_symmetry.space_group_name_H-M   'P 1'
#
loop_
_entity.id
_entity.type
_entity.pdbx_description
1 polymer ?
#
loop_
_entity_poly.entity_id
_entity_poly.type
_entity_poly.pdbx_seq_one_letter_code
_entity_poly.pdbx_strand_id
1 'polypeptide(L)'
;MSDDPSIADAAQAPDADPLEAGASTDPVPAEGEAAAAGPAVPDELAFDVDELPGGALGALEAVLMVADEPVPAVRLAAVLALPTTRVEELLEELAADYRGEHGGRPRGYELRRAGEGWRIYSAAPYADVVGRFVLDGQTARLTQAALETLAVVTYRQPVTRGQVSAVRGVNVDGVMRTLTARGLVAEVGTEPTSGALLYGTTGYFLERMGLSSLDELPPLAPYLPEIDALEGVDEPGATIGGPA
;
A
#
# COMPACT_ATOMS: atom_id res chain seq x y z
N MET A 1 37.03 -57.38 -58.61
CA MET A 1 36.83 -57.22 -57.15
C MET A 1 35.85 -56.06 -57.01
N SER A 2 34.65 -56.25 -57.55
CA SER A 2 33.44 -56.82 -56.92
C SER A 2 32.59 -55.64 -56.45
N ASP A 3 31.60 -55.19 -57.25
CA ASP A 3 30.23 -55.76 -57.41
C ASP A 3 29.48 -55.73 -56.07
N ASP A 4 28.25 -55.26 -55.89
CA ASP A 4 27.20 -54.59 -56.68
C ASP A 4 26.17 -54.09 -55.62
N PRO A 5 25.45 -52.99 -55.83
CA PRO A 5 24.33 -52.50 -54.99
C PRO A 5 23.08 -53.42 -54.97
N SER A 6 22.32 -53.41 -53.86
CA SER A 6 21.01 -54.05 -53.81
C SER A 6 19.87 -53.07 -54.10
N ILE A 7 18.96 -53.52 -54.95
CA ILE A 7 17.92 -52.81 -55.69
C ILE A 7 16.54 -53.09 -55.04
N ALA A 8 15.63 -52.11 -55.17
CA ALA A 8 14.16 -52.13 -55.38
C ALA A 8 13.21 -53.06 -54.59
N ASP A 9 12.06 -52.52 -54.18
CA ASP A 9 10.73 -52.73 -54.84
C ASP A 9 9.70 -51.72 -54.25
N ALA A 10 9.28 -50.68 -54.96
CA ALA A 10 8.08 -50.55 -55.82
C ALA A 10 6.72 -50.59 -55.07
N ALA A 11 6.01 -49.45 -55.06
CA ALA A 11 4.69 -49.23 -55.70
C ALA A 11 3.54 -49.36 -54.67
N GLN A 12 2.42 -48.63 -54.68
CA GLN A 12 1.67 -47.93 -55.71
C GLN A 12 0.58 -47.09 -54.97
N ALA A 13 0.35 -45.83 -55.34
CA ALA A 13 -0.94 -45.14 -55.14
C ALA A 13 -1.83 -45.41 -56.38
N PRO A 14 -3.17 -45.33 -56.34
CA PRO A 14 -3.80 -44.01 -56.59
C PRO A 14 -5.23 -43.77 -56.01
N ASP A 15 -5.59 -42.49 -55.99
CA ASP A 15 -6.89 -41.82 -56.29
C ASP A 15 -8.25 -42.48 -56.01
N ALA A 16 -9.14 -41.74 -55.32
CA ALA A 16 -10.35 -41.14 -55.90
C ALA A 16 -11.32 -40.58 -54.82
N ASP A 17 -11.39 -39.24 -54.74
CA ASP A 17 -12.55 -38.31 -54.86
C ASP A 17 -13.96 -38.59 -54.21
N PRO A 18 -14.86 -37.58 -54.14
CA PRO A 18 -15.68 -37.30 -52.96
C PRO A 18 -17.17 -37.55 -53.22
N LEU A 19 -18.00 -37.54 -52.17
CA LEU A 19 -19.45 -37.51 -52.33
C LEU A 19 -20.06 -36.39 -51.49
N GLU A 20 -20.66 -35.45 -52.21
CA GLU A 20 -21.59 -34.42 -51.75
C GLU A 20 -22.94 -34.98 -51.25
N ALA A 21 -23.63 -34.14 -50.46
CA ALA A 21 -24.99 -33.64 -50.73
C ALA A 21 -26.07 -33.90 -49.67
N GLY A 22 -26.81 -32.82 -49.34
CA GLY A 22 -28.17 -32.84 -48.79
C GLY A 22 -28.39 -31.90 -47.60
N ALA A 23 -28.56 -30.58 -47.80
CA ALA A 23 -29.85 -29.86 -47.88
C ALA A 23 -30.64 -29.82 -46.55
N SER A 24 -30.62 -28.68 -45.83
CA SER A 24 -31.57 -27.54 -45.93
C SER A 24 -32.85 -27.71 -45.09
N THR A 25 -33.03 -26.87 -44.07
CA THR A 25 -34.34 -26.39 -43.61
C THR A 25 -34.23 -24.95 -43.11
N ASP A 26 -35.13 -24.12 -43.65
CA ASP A 26 -35.32 -22.68 -43.58
C ASP A 26 -35.61 -22.06 -42.18
N PRO A 27 -35.66 -20.71 -42.05
CA PRO A 27 -35.50 -19.96 -40.80
C PRO A 27 -36.82 -19.66 -40.07
N VAL A 28 -36.72 -19.29 -38.78
CA VAL A 28 -37.82 -18.83 -37.92
C VAL A 28 -37.33 -17.61 -37.10
N PRO A 29 -38.18 -16.59 -36.84
CA PRO A 29 -37.78 -15.18 -36.86
C PRO A 29 -37.38 -14.59 -35.51
N ALA A 30 -36.91 -13.35 -35.57
CA ALA A 30 -36.46 -12.50 -34.47
C ALA A 30 -37.60 -11.91 -33.63
N GLU A 31 -37.48 -12.02 -32.30
CA GLU A 31 -37.91 -11.09 -31.25
C GLU A 31 -36.93 -11.35 -30.08
N GLY A 32 -36.05 -10.44 -29.64
CA GLY A 32 -36.35 -9.15 -29.02
C GLY A 32 -36.49 -9.35 -27.50
N GLU A 33 -35.43 -9.11 -26.71
CA GLU A 33 -35.50 -8.47 -25.39
C GLU A 33 -34.10 -8.26 -24.76
N ALA A 34 -33.91 -7.05 -24.22
CA ALA A 34 -33.04 -6.69 -23.10
C ALA A 34 -31.50 -6.74 -23.25
N ALA A 35 -30.97 -5.62 -23.74
CA ALA A 35 -30.05 -4.75 -22.98
C ALA A 35 -29.41 -5.35 -21.70
N ALA A 36 -28.14 -5.74 -21.81
CA ALA A 36 -27.17 -5.50 -20.75
C ALA A 36 -26.18 -4.46 -21.29
N ALA A 37 -26.57 -3.20 -21.21
CA ALA A 37 -25.62 -2.11 -21.27
C ALA A 37 -24.57 -2.38 -20.18
N GLY A 38 -23.36 -2.80 -20.57
CA GLY A 38 -22.20 -2.62 -19.70
C GLY A 38 -22.19 -1.18 -19.22
N PRO A 39 -21.80 -0.89 -17.97
CA PRO A 39 -21.88 0.45 -17.44
C PRO A 39 -21.19 1.37 -18.43
N ALA A 40 -21.99 2.25 -19.05
CA ALA A 40 -21.48 3.35 -19.81
C ALA A 40 -20.53 4.07 -18.87
N VAL A 41 -19.30 4.28 -19.32
CA VAL A 41 -18.34 5.12 -18.63
C VAL A 41 -18.50 6.51 -19.24
N PRO A 42 -19.38 7.39 -18.74
CA PRO A 42 -19.25 8.80 -19.03
C PRO A 42 -18.42 9.42 -17.91
N ASP A 43 -17.14 9.66 -18.20
CA ASP A 43 -16.73 11.04 -18.37
C ASP A 43 -15.42 11.05 -19.19
N GLU A 44 -15.45 11.75 -20.32
CA GLU A 44 -14.25 12.16 -21.03
C GLU A 44 -13.33 12.82 -20.02
N LEU A 45 -12.07 12.40 -19.95
CA LEU A 45 -11.10 13.15 -19.15
C LEU A 45 -11.16 14.60 -19.62
N ALA A 46 -11.48 15.52 -18.69
CA ALA A 46 -11.62 16.95 -18.98
C ALA A 46 -10.30 17.63 -19.39
N PHE A 47 -9.26 16.85 -19.66
CA PHE A 47 -7.93 17.30 -20.03
C PHE A 47 -7.39 16.38 -21.13
N ASP A 48 -6.83 17.01 -22.17
CA ASP A 48 -6.00 16.32 -23.13
C ASP A 48 -4.63 16.08 -22.48
N VAL A 49 -4.29 14.80 -22.31
CA VAL A 49 -3.05 14.36 -21.69
C VAL A 49 -1.83 14.87 -22.47
N ASP A 50 -1.94 15.02 -23.79
CA ASP A 50 -0.84 15.49 -24.65
C ASP A 50 -0.61 17.00 -24.53
N GLU A 51 -1.58 17.77 -24.03
CA GLU A 51 -1.45 19.21 -23.77
C GLU A 51 -0.79 19.52 -22.40
N LEU A 52 -0.68 18.53 -21.53
CA LEU A 52 -0.02 18.70 -20.23
C LEU A 52 1.50 18.89 -20.38
N PRO A 53 2.17 19.62 -19.46
CA PRO A 53 3.62 19.68 -19.45
C PRO A 53 4.23 18.28 -19.33
N GLY A 54 4.98 17.86 -20.36
CA GLY A 54 5.55 16.51 -20.44
C GLY A 54 4.63 15.45 -21.06
N GLY A 55 3.43 15.82 -21.51
CA GLY A 55 2.48 14.97 -22.22
C GLY A 55 2.09 13.70 -21.44
N ALA A 56 1.82 12.62 -22.19
CA ALA A 56 1.46 11.33 -21.62
C ALA A 56 2.54 10.71 -20.70
N LEU A 57 3.82 10.93 -20.98
CA LEU A 57 4.91 10.48 -20.10
C LEU A 57 4.85 11.18 -18.73
N GLY A 58 4.66 12.51 -18.73
CA GLY A 58 4.53 13.30 -17.50
C GLY A 58 3.29 12.90 -16.69
N ALA A 59 2.17 12.63 -17.37
CA ALA A 59 0.95 12.15 -16.71
C ALA A 59 1.14 10.76 -16.07
N LEU A 60 1.77 9.82 -16.79
CA LEU A 60 2.08 8.49 -16.25
C LEU A 60 3.02 8.58 -15.05
N GLU A 61 4.09 9.38 -15.14
CA GLU A 61 5.02 9.61 -14.04
C GLU A 61 4.28 10.15 -12.80
N ALA A 62 3.39 11.13 -12.97
CA ALA A 62 2.62 11.70 -11.88
C ALA A 62 1.72 10.66 -11.19
N VAL A 63 1.02 9.82 -11.95
CA VAL A 63 0.16 8.76 -11.40
C VAL A 63 1.00 7.71 -10.66
N LEU A 64 2.09 7.25 -11.27
CA LEU A 64 2.98 6.25 -10.69
C LEU A 64 3.69 6.74 -9.43
N MET A 65 3.94 8.05 -9.31
CA MET A 65 4.57 8.63 -8.13
C MET A 65 3.65 8.60 -6.89
N VAL A 66 2.34 8.70 -7.09
CA VAL A 66 1.36 8.67 -5.98
C VAL A 66 0.91 7.24 -5.65
N ALA A 67 1.10 6.28 -6.56
CA ALA A 67 0.69 4.90 -6.36
C ALA A 67 1.44 4.19 -5.21
N ASP A 68 0.68 3.59 -4.30
CA ASP A 68 1.16 2.83 -3.15
C ASP A 68 1.22 1.31 -3.40
N GLU A 69 0.77 0.85 -4.57
CA GLU A 69 0.79 -0.54 -5.07
C GLU A 69 1.16 -0.60 -6.56
N PRO A 70 1.65 -1.74 -7.10
CA PRO A 70 1.86 -1.90 -8.54
C PRO A 70 0.56 -1.69 -9.33
N VAL A 71 0.62 -0.83 -10.36
CA VAL A 71 -0.56 -0.45 -11.16
C VAL A 71 -0.56 -1.18 -12.50
N PRO A 72 -1.60 -1.97 -12.84
CA PRO A 72 -1.72 -2.59 -14.16
C PRO A 72 -1.82 -1.55 -15.28
N ALA A 73 -1.19 -1.84 -16.43
CA ALA A 73 -1.21 -0.95 -17.60
C ALA A 73 -2.65 -0.62 -18.07
N VAL A 74 -3.58 -1.58 -17.96
CA VAL A 74 -5.01 -1.39 -18.28
C VAL A 74 -5.65 -0.31 -17.41
N ARG A 75 -5.28 -0.24 -16.12
CA ARG A 75 -5.82 0.79 -15.21
C ARG A 75 -5.24 2.16 -15.54
N LEU A 76 -3.95 2.23 -15.87
CA LEU A 76 -3.31 3.46 -16.32
C LEU A 76 -3.94 3.95 -17.64
N ALA A 77 -4.17 3.05 -18.59
CA ALA A 77 -4.86 3.33 -19.85
C ALA A 77 -6.27 3.93 -19.65
N ALA A 78 -7.05 3.37 -18.72
CA ALA A 78 -8.37 3.91 -18.38
C ALA A 78 -8.28 5.32 -17.78
N VAL A 79 -7.30 5.58 -16.90
CA VAL A 79 -7.12 6.88 -16.24
C VAL A 79 -6.59 7.95 -17.18
N LEU A 80 -5.81 7.58 -18.20
CA LEU A 80 -5.24 8.50 -19.18
C LEU A 80 -6.04 8.58 -20.49
N ALA A 81 -7.12 7.80 -20.63
CA ALA A 81 -7.90 7.64 -21.86
C ALA A 81 -7.03 7.33 -23.10
N LEU A 82 -5.98 6.54 -22.90
CA LEU A 82 -5.08 6.08 -23.96
C LEU A 82 -5.26 4.58 -24.22
N PRO A 83 -4.94 4.07 -25.43
CA PRO A 83 -4.89 2.64 -25.68
C PRO A 83 -3.87 1.95 -24.75
N THR A 84 -4.20 0.77 -24.25
CA THR A 84 -3.29 -0.01 -23.36
C THR A 84 -1.93 -0.25 -24.00
N THR A 85 -1.89 -0.57 -25.30
CA THR A 85 -0.63 -0.76 -26.04
C THR A 85 0.24 0.50 -26.04
N ARG A 86 -0.38 1.67 -26.18
CA ARG A 86 0.33 2.95 -26.13
C ARG A 86 0.89 3.22 -24.74
N VAL A 87 0.13 2.90 -23.69
CA VAL A 87 0.61 3.03 -22.30
C VAL A 87 1.77 2.08 -22.03
N GLU A 88 1.75 0.84 -22.53
CA GLU A 88 2.86 -0.09 -22.39
C GLU A 88 4.14 0.42 -23.06
N GLU A 89 4.04 0.99 -24.27
CA GLU A 89 5.16 1.65 -24.95
C GLU A 89 5.73 2.81 -24.12
N LEU A 90 4.86 3.68 -23.62
CA LEU A 90 5.24 4.84 -22.81
C LEU A 90 5.89 4.43 -21.48
N LEU A 91 5.46 3.33 -20.87
CA LEU A 91 6.05 2.81 -19.63
C LEU A 91 7.48 2.29 -19.86
N GLU A 92 7.71 1.59 -20.98
CA GLU A 92 9.06 1.14 -21.35
C GLU A 92 9.97 2.33 -21.70
N GLU A 93 9.42 3.33 -22.41
CA GLU A 93 10.13 4.59 -22.71
C GLU A 93 10.54 5.30 -21.41
N LEU A 94 9.61 5.43 -20.47
CA LEU A 94 9.85 6.04 -19.16
C LEU A 94 10.89 5.26 -18.34
N ALA A 95 10.87 3.92 -18.41
CA ALA A 95 11.86 3.08 -17.76
C ALA A 95 13.27 3.24 -18.37
N ALA A 96 13.38 3.37 -19.69
CA ALA A 96 14.64 3.68 -20.37
C ALA A 96 15.16 5.09 -20.02
N ASP A 97 14.27 6.08 -19.96
CA ASP A 97 14.58 7.43 -19.50
C ASP A 97 15.14 7.46 -18.08
N TYR A 98 14.53 6.71 -17.15
CA TYR A 98 15.00 6.65 -15.77
C TYR A 98 16.38 6.00 -15.65
N ARG A 99 16.69 5.04 -16.52
CA ARG A 99 18.02 4.44 -16.64
C ARG A 99 19.06 5.38 -17.26
N GLY A 100 18.64 6.51 -17.82
CA GLY A 100 19.52 7.49 -18.48
C GLY A 100 19.90 7.10 -19.90
N GLU A 101 19.14 6.20 -20.54
CA GLU A 101 19.47 5.67 -21.87
C GLU A 101 19.36 6.74 -22.97
N HIS A 102 18.55 7.79 -22.75
CA HIS A 102 18.39 8.93 -23.66
C HIS A 102 19.38 10.09 -23.39
N GLY A 103 20.56 9.80 -22.84
CA GLY A 103 21.65 10.78 -22.66
C GLY A 103 21.54 11.66 -21.41
N GLY A 104 20.53 11.42 -20.57
CA GLY A 104 20.42 11.99 -19.24
C GLY A 104 21.28 11.26 -18.20
N ARG A 105 21.45 11.84 -17.02
CA ARG A 105 22.00 11.10 -15.88
C ARG A 105 21.00 10.02 -15.44
N PRO A 106 21.44 8.82 -15.01
CA PRO A 106 20.57 7.85 -14.34
C PRO A 106 19.84 8.50 -13.15
N ARG A 107 18.55 8.20 -13.01
CA ARG A 107 17.70 8.71 -11.93
C ARG A 107 17.92 7.91 -10.64
N GLY A 108 17.56 8.51 -9.51
CA GLY A 108 17.62 7.87 -8.18
C GLY A 108 16.59 6.75 -7.98
N TYR A 109 15.67 6.62 -8.92
CA TYR A 109 14.54 5.71 -8.90
C TYR A 109 14.43 5.02 -10.25
N GLU A 110 13.82 3.84 -10.26
CA GLU A 110 13.63 2.99 -11.42
C GLU A 110 12.17 2.55 -11.52
N LEU A 111 11.67 2.46 -12.74
CA LEU A 111 10.35 1.93 -13.03
C LEU A 111 10.50 0.44 -13.31
N ARG A 112 9.77 -0.40 -12.58
CA ARG A 112 9.82 -1.87 -12.72
C ARG A 112 8.45 -2.47 -12.86
N ARG A 113 8.39 -3.58 -13.60
CA ARG A 113 7.26 -4.49 -13.62
C ARG A 113 7.27 -5.37 -12.36
N ALA A 114 6.17 -5.40 -11.63
CA ALA A 114 5.96 -6.23 -10.44
C ALA A 114 4.61 -6.94 -10.59
N GLY A 115 4.65 -8.26 -10.81
CA GLY A 115 3.47 -9.03 -11.22
C GLY A 115 2.92 -8.52 -12.55
N GLU A 116 1.63 -8.19 -12.58
CA GLU A 116 0.95 -7.62 -13.75
C GLU A 116 0.99 -6.08 -13.79
N GLY A 117 1.60 -5.44 -12.78
CA GLY A 117 1.62 -3.99 -12.62
C GLY A 117 2.99 -3.35 -12.77
N TRP A 118 2.99 -2.02 -12.78
CA TRP A 118 4.18 -1.18 -12.84
C TRP A 118 4.28 -0.33 -11.57
N ARG A 119 5.50 -0.13 -11.10
CA ARG A 119 5.77 0.71 -9.92
C ARG A 119 7.16 1.31 -9.94
N ILE A 120 7.26 2.52 -9.39
CA ILE A 120 8.54 3.18 -9.10
C ILE A 120 9.14 2.62 -7.81
N TYR A 121 10.44 2.34 -7.85
CA TYR A 121 11.26 1.93 -6.72
C TYR A 121 12.53 2.79 -6.65
N SER A 122 13.20 2.83 -5.50
CA SER A 122 14.57 3.34 -5.45
C SER A 122 15.48 2.48 -6.32
N ALA A 123 16.32 3.10 -7.15
CA ALA A 123 17.22 2.35 -8.02
C ALA A 123 18.28 1.61 -7.19
N ALA A 124 18.61 0.39 -7.63
CA ALA A 124 19.47 -0.53 -6.87
C ALA A 124 20.82 0.08 -6.39
N PRO A 125 21.53 0.93 -7.16
CA PRO A 125 22.78 1.56 -6.71
C PRO A 125 22.64 2.46 -5.48
N TYR A 126 21.42 2.90 -5.15
CA TYR A 126 21.14 3.79 -4.01
C TYR A 126 20.62 3.05 -2.78
N ALA A 127 20.57 1.72 -2.80
CA ALA A 127 20.02 0.91 -1.70
C ALA A 127 20.68 1.22 -0.34
N ASP A 128 21.99 1.39 -0.28
CA ASP A 128 22.70 1.73 0.97
C ASP A 128 22.33 3.12 1.50
N VAL A 129 22.15 4.10 0.62
CA VAL A 129 21.79 5.48 0.98
C VAL A 129 20.37 5.54 1.51
N VAL A 130 19.43 4.90 0.79
CA VAL A 130 18.03 4.76 1.23
C VAL A 130 17.96 3.97 2.53
N GLY A 131 18.71 2.87 2.63
CA GLY A 131 18.83 2.05 3.83
C GLY A 131 19.26 2.88 5.05
N ARG A 132 20.31 3.70 4.93
CA ARG A 132 20.73 4.61 6.01
C ARG A 132 19.64 5.61 6.39
N PHE A 133 18.96 6.23 5.42
CA PHE A 133 17.88 7.18 5.73
C PHE A 133 16.70 6.51 6.46
N VAL A 134 16.27 5.32 5.99
CA VAL A 134 15.20 4.55 6.62
C VAL A 134 15.62 4.11 8.03
N LEU A 135 16.84 3.59 8.18
CA LEU A 135 17.38 3.15 9.46
C LEU A 135 17.60 4.31 10.43
N ASP A 136 18.12 5.45 10.00
CA ASP A 136 18.29 6.64 10.85
C ASP A 136 16.93 7.19 11.32
N GLY A 137 15.90 7.11 10.46
CA GLY A 137 14.51 7.39 10.84
C GLY A 137 13.94 6.42 11.89
N GLN A 138 14.39 5.16 11.87
CA GLN A 138 14.01 4.12 12.84
C GLN A 138 14.90 4.05 14.10
N THR A 139 16.05 4.76 14.12
CA THR A 139 17.06 4.65 15.21
C THR A 139 17.21 5.91 16.07
N ALA A 140 16.46 6.99 15.83
CA ALA A 140 16.43 8.09 16.80
C ALA A 140 15.85 7.57 18.12
N ARG A 141 16.66 7.49 19.19
CA ARG A 141 16.23 7.06 20.53
C ARG A 141 14.91 7.75 20.89
N LEU A 142 13.96 6.99 21.45
CA LEU A 142 12.76 7.61 22.00
C LEU A 142 13.19 8.66 23.03
N THR A 143 12.60 9.85 22.94
CA THR A 143 12.81 10.88 23.96
C THR A 143 12.26 10.37 25.29
N GLN A 144 12.70 10.95 26.40
CA GLN A 144 12.18 10.60 27.72
C GLN A 144 10.64 10.72 27.76
N ALA A 145 10.10 11.80 27.19
CA ALA A 145 8.65 11.98 27.09
C ALA A 145 7.94 10.87 26.31
N ALA A 146 8.59 10.31 25.27
CA ALA A 146 8.06 9.19 24.51
C ALA A 146 8.15 7.87 25.25
N LEU A 147 9.23 7.63 26.00
CA LEU A 147 9.36 6.46 26.87
C LEU A 147 8.33 6.48 28.00
N GLU A 148 8.13 7.64 28.63
CA GLU A 148 7.10 7.81 29.67
C GLU A 148 5.68 7.58 29.12
N THR A 149 5.36 8.07 27.92
CA THR A 149 4.07 7.79 27.28
C THR A 149 3.93 6.31 26.95
N LEU A 150 4.97 5.71 26.37
CA LEU A 150 4.97 4.29 26.03
C LEU A 150 4.76 3.42 27.26
N ALA A 151 5.37 3.76 28.39
CA ALA A 151 5.16 3.07 29.66
C ALA A 151 3.69 3.15 30.11
N VAL A 152 3.07 4.33 30.02
CA VAL A 152 1.64 4.48 30.36
C VAL A 152 0.77 3.57 29.49
N VAL A 153 0.99 3.56 28.17
CA VAL A 153 0.23 2.69 27.25
C VAL A 153 0.46 1.21 27.59
N THR A 154 1.71 0.82 27.79
CA THR A 154 2.09 -0.58 28.08
C THR A 154 1.42 -1.12 29.34
N TYR A 155 1.38 -0.34 30.42
CA TYR A 155 0.83 -0.80 31.70
C TYR A 155 -0.67 -0.60 31.86
N ARG A 156 -1.30 0.25 31.04
CA ARG A 156 -2.74 0.56 31.17
C ARG A 156 -3.59 0.10 29.99
N GLN A 157 -2.99 -0.44 28.93
CA GLN A 157 -3.74 -0.86 27.75
C GLN A 157 -4.90 -1.81 28.10
N PRO A 158 -6.03 -1.73 27.37
CA PRO A 158 -6.31 -0.76 26.30
C PRO A 158 -6.64 0.65 26.84
N VAL A 159 -6.05 1.70 26.26
CA VAL A 159 -6.25 3.10 26.70
C VAL A 159 -6.59 4.07 25.57
N THR A 160 -7.38 5.10 25.86
CA THR A 160 -7.61 6.20 24.93
C THR A 160 -6.49 7.24 25.01
N ARG A 161 -6.30 7.99 23.93
CA ARG A 161 -5.37 9.13 23.90
C ARG A 161 -5.65 10.15 25.01
N GLY A 162 -6.92 10.38 25.33
CA GLY A 162 -7.34 11.27 26.41
C GLY A 162 -6.90 10.79 27.79
N GLN A 163 -7.09 9.49 28.08
CA GLN A 163 -6.64 8.87 29.33
C GLN A 163 -5.11 8.97 29.49
N VAL A 164 -4.36 8.73 28.42
CA VAL A 164 -2.89 8.87 28.43
C VAL A 164 -2.46 10.33 28.70
N SER A 165 -3.13 11.30 28.07
CA SER A 165 -2.86 12.73 28.30
C SER A 165 -3.15 13.14 29.75
N ALA A 166 -4.25 12.65 30.32
CA ALA A 166 -4.62 12.91 31.72
C ALA A 166 -3.58 12.37 32.71
N VAL A 167 -3.09 11.14 32.49
CA VAL A 167 -2.03 10.53 33.32
C VAL A 167 -0.72 11.32 33.22
N ARG A 168 -0.36 11.79 32.01
CA ARG A 168 0.88 12.54 31.79
C ARG A 168 0.80 14.01 32.17
N GLY A 169 -0.41 14.56 32.34
CA GLY A 169 -0.65 15.98 32.62
C GLY A 169 -0.26 16.94 31.49
N VAL A 170 0.03 16.41 30.28
CA VAL A 170 0.49 17.18 29.12
C VAL A 170 -0.11 16.64 27.82
N ASN A 171 -0.06 17.42 26.74
CA ASN A 171 -0.47 16.95 25.42
C ASN A 171 0.49 15.85 24.91
N VAL A 172 -0.08 14.71 24.52
CA VAL A 172 0.65 13.52 24.04
C VAL A 172 0.49 13.25 22.54
N ASP A 173 -0.18 14.11 21.77
CA ASP A 173 -0.56 13.85 20.37
C ASP A 173 0.63 13.56 19.45
N GLY A 174 1.66 14.41 19.52
CA GLY A 174 2.88 14.22 18.72
C GLY A 174 3.65 12.95 19.11
N VAL A 175 3.63 12.61 20.40
CA VAL A 175 4.28 11.40 20.93
C VAL A 175 3.52 10.15 20.51
N MET A 176 2.19 10.13 20.66
CA MET A 176 1.33 9.03 20.23
C MET A 176 1.48 8.77 18.73
N ARG A 177 1.45 9.83 17.89
CA ARG A 177 1.72 9.71 16.45
C ARG A 177 3.08 9.08 16.18
N THR A 178 4.11 9.48 16.92
CA THR A 178 5.47 8.93 16.78
C THR A 178 5.54 7.46 17.19
N LEU A 179 4.90 7.07 18.30
CA LEU A 179 4.87 5.68 18.77
C LEU A 179 4.10 4.78 17.80
N THR A 180 3.00 5.26 17.23
CA THR A 180 2.23 4.54 16.20
C THR A 180 3.01 4.43 14.89
N ALA A 181 3.63 5.52 14.42
CA ALA A 181 4.44 5.49 13.20
C ALA A 181 5.66 4.54 13.31
N ARG A 182 6.16 4.32 14.54
CA ARG A 182 7.24 3.37 14.83
C ARG A 182 6.75 1.94 15.11
N GLY A 183 5.45 1.70 15.01
CA GLY A 183 4.85 0.39 15.23
C GLY A 183 4.98 -0.13 16.66
N LEU A 184 5.32 0.72 17.65
CA LEU A 184 5.41 0.30 19.06
C LEU A 184 4.02 0.24 19.72
N VAL A 185 3.09 1.05 19.21
CA VAL A 185 1.70 1.14 19.65
C VAL A 185 0.79 1.06 18.42
N ALA A 186 -0.37 0.44 18.54
CA ALA A 186 -1.39 0.36 17.49
C ALA A 186 -2.78 0.59 18.07
N GLU A 187 -3.74 0.86 17.19
CA GLU A 187 -5.16 0.91 17.53
C GLU A 187 -5.68 -0.51 17.70
N VAL A 188 -6.31 -0.78 18.85
CA VAL A 188 -6.81 -2.11 19.24
C VAL A 188 -8.33 -2.17 19.29
N GLY A 189 -9.01 -1.03 19.08
CA GLY A 189 -10.46 -0.94 19.04
C GLY A 189 -10.98 0.47 19.34
N THR A 190 -12.25 0.55 19.69
CA THR A 190 -12.94 1.80 20.06
C THR A 190 -13.63 1.65 21.41
N GLU A 191 -13.53 2.68 22.25
CA GLU A 191 -14.19 2.72 23.55
C GLU A 191 -15.73 2.77 23.36
N PRO A 192 -16.50 1.85 23.97
CA PRO A 192 -17.94 1.72 23.71
C PRO A 192 -18.77 2.97 24.02
N THR A 193 -18.35 3.75 25.04
CA THR A 193 -19.13 4.88 25.53
C THR A 193 -18.83 6.18 24.78
N SER A 194 -17.56 6.47 24.54
CA SER A 194 -17.14 7.73 23.89
C SER A 194 -16.91 7.60 22.39
N GLY A 195 -16.75 6.38 21.88
CA GLY A 195 -16.29 6.11 20.51
C GLY A 195 -14.82 6.44 20.27
N ALA A 196 -14.05 6.80 21.31
CA ALA A 196 -12.63 7.14 21.17
C ALA A 196 -11.79 5.90 20.81
N LEU A 197 -10.72 6.10 20.04
CA LEU A 197 -9.77 5.03 19.69
C LEU A 197 -9.02 4.54 20.93
N LEU A 198 -8.96 3.21 21.08
CA LEU A 198 -8.16 2.51 22.08
C LEU A 198 -6.82 2.11 21.48
N TYR A 199 -5.76 2.31 22.26
CA TYR A 199 -4.38 2.01 21.90
C TYR A 199 -3.80 0.91 22.80
N GLY A 200 -2.92 0.10 22.21
CA GLY A 200 -2.14 -0.93 22.90
C GLY A 200 -0.80 -1.19 22.20
N THR A 201 0.12 -1.87 22.87
CA THR A 201 1.42 -2.26 22.33
C THR A 201 1.29 -3.39 21.30
N THR A 202 2.24 -3.45 20.38
CA THR A 202 2.25 -4.44 19.29
C THR A 202 3.19 -5.62 19.59
N GLY A 203 3.19 -6.64 18.74
CA GLY A 203 4.22 -7.69 18.76
C GLY A 203 5.64 -7.13 18.55
N TYR A 204 5.78 -6.10 17.71
CA TYR A 204 7.07 -5.43 17.48
C TYR A 204 7.63 -4.77 18.75
N PHE A 205 6.76 -4.25 19.64
CA PHE A 205 7.19 -3.78 20.95
C PHE A 205 7.79 -4.91 21.80
N LEU A 206 7.13 -6.08 21.87
CA LEU A 206 7.61 -7.23 22.64
C LEU A 206 8.97 -7.72 22.13
N GLU A 207 9.12 -7.85 20.81
CA GLU A 207 10.39 -8.20 20.15
C GLU A 207 11.50 -7.21 20.53
N ARG A 208 11.18 -5.90 20.54
CA ARG A 208 12.14 -4.85 20.86
C ARG A 208 12.52 -4.81 22.34
N MET A 209 11.60 -5.20 23.22
CA MET A 209 11.83 -5.31 24.66
C MET A 209 12.46 -6.66 25.06
N GLY A 210 12.53 -7.62 24.14
CA GLY A 210 13.03 -8.97 24.43
C GLY A 210 12.10 -9.78 25.33
N LEU A 211 10.79 -9.51 25.26
CA LEU A 211 9.75 -10.16 26.07
C LEU A 211 8.95 -11.14 25.22
N SER A 212 8.50 -12.25 25.80
CA SER A 212 7.61 -13.19 25.10
C SER A 212 6.13 -12.88 25.28
N SER A 213 5.76 -12.22 26.39
CA SER A 213 4.42 -11.68 26.63
C SER A 213 4.48 -10.43 27.52
N LEU A 214 3.35 -9.72 27.63
CA LEU A 214 3.22 -8.57 28.54
C LEU A 214 3.22 -8.98 30.03
N ASP A 215 3.00 -10.25 30.35
CA ASP A 215 3.00 -10.75 31.73
C ASP A 215 4.41 -10.77 32.34
N GLU A 216 5.44 -10.68 31.50
CA GLU A 216 6.85 -10.59 31.91
C GLU A 216 7.25 -9.17 32.34
N LEU A 217 6.35 -8.18 32.19
CA LEU A 217 6.64 -6.81 32.58
C LEU A 217 6.84 -6.72 34.10
N PRO A 218 7.89 -6.00 34.56
CA PRO A 218 8.08 -5.77 35.98
C PRO A 218 6.84 -5.11 36.57
N PRO A 219 6.36 -5.54 37.76
CA PRO A 219 5.25 -4.86 38.40
C PRO A 219 5.62 -3.41 38.66
N LEU A 220 4.67 -2.50 38.48
CA LEU A 220 4.79 -1.14 38.95
C LEU A 220 4.99 -1.22 40.47
N ALA A 221 6.21 -0.95 40.94
CA ALA A 221 6.50 -0.86 42.36
C ALA A 221 5.50 0.11 43.05
N PRO A 222 5.23 -0.03 44.37
CA PRO A 222 4.07 0.57 45.05
C PRO A 222 4.10 2.12 45.24
N TYR A 223 4.64 2.87 44.27
CA TYR A 223 4.84 4.32 44.34
C TYR A 223 4.02 5.14 43.32
N LEU A 224 3.00 4.55 42.69
CA LEU A 224 2.05 5.30 41.87
C LEU A 224 0.74 5.52 42.65
N PRO A 225 0.22 6.76 42.73
CA PRO A 225 -1.04 7.02 43.39
C PRO A 225 -2.19 6.29 42.67
N GLU A 226 -3.07 5.66 43.46
CA GLU A 226 -4.28 5.01 43.00
C GLU A 226 -5.27 6.04 42.41
N ILE A 227 -6.04 5.62 41.40
CA ILE A 227 -6.82 6.48 40.49
C ILE A 227 -8.07 7.08 41.17
N ASP A 228 -8.47 6.60 42.34
CA ASP A 228 -9.66 7.11 43.07
C ASP A 228 -9.47 8.55 43.61
N ALA A 229 -8.28 9.15 43.47
CA ALA A 229 -8.01 10.52 43.89
C ALA A 229 -8.30 11.61 42.82
N LEU A 230 -8.80 11.24 41.63
CA LEU A 230 -9.08 12.21 40.55
C LEU A 230 -10.58 12.38 40.21
N GLU A 231 -11.48 11.67 40.87
CA GLU A 231 -12.91 12.02 40.87
C GLU A 231 -13.18 13.08 41.94
N GLY A 232 -12.99 14.36 41.58
CA GLY A 232 -13.25 15.45 42.53
C GLY A 232 -13.04 16.86 42.00
N VAL A 233 -13.16 17.08 40.69
CA VAL A 233 -13.16 18.44 40.11
C VAL A 233 -14.57 18.82 39.67
N ASP A 234 -15.47 18.89 40.66
CA ASP A 234 -16.72 19.64 40.56
C ASP A 234 -17.10 20.15 41.96
N GLU A 235 -16.66 21.38 42.30
CA GLU A 235 -17.50 22.41 42.93
C GLU A 235 -16.74 23.75 43.10
N PRO A 236 -17.48 24.89 43.08
CA PRO A 236 -16.94 26.22 42.81
C PRO A 236 -16.44 26.95 44.07
N GLY A 237 -15.60 27.96 43.85
CA GLY A 237 -14.78 28.62 44.86
C GLY A 237 -15.53 29.15 46.09
N ALA A 238 -15.05 28.74 47.27
CA ALA A 238 -15.32 29.39 48.54
C ALA A 238 -14.11 30.26 48.94
N THR A 239 -14.30 31.56 48.85
CA THR A 239 -13.40 32.61 49.34
C THR A 239 -13.16 32.45 50.85
N ILE A 240 -11.91 32.21 51.27
CA ILE A 240 -11.51 32.30 52.68
C ILE A 240 -10.81 33.66 52.87
N GLY A 241 -11.56 34.64 53.39
CA GLY A 241 -11.00 35.83 54.04
C GLY A 241 -10.86 35.56 55.54
N GLY A 242 -9.64 35.65 56.06
CA GLY A 242 -9.31 35.37 57.47
C GLY A 242 -9.72 36.49 58.45
N PRO A 243 -9.74 36.19 59.77
CA PRO A 243 -10.19 37.14 60.79
C PRO A 243 -9.06 38.09 61.23
N ALA A 244 -9.42 39.33 61.55
CA ALA A 244 -8.66 40.28 62.36
C ALA A 244 -9.52 40.70 63.56
#